data_AF-A0A2T6CPS7-F1
#
_entry.id   AF-A0A2T6CPS7-F1
#
_cell.length_a   1.000
_cell.length_b   1.000
_cell.length_c   1.000
_cell.angle_alpha   90.00
_cell.angle_beta   90.00
_cell.angle_gamma   90.00
#
_symmetry.space_group_name_H-M   'P 1'
#
loop_
_entity.id
_entity.type
_entity.pdbx_description
1 polymer ?
#
loop_
_entity_poly.entity_id
_entity_poly.type
_entity_poly.pdbx_seq_one_letter_code
_entity_poly.pdbx_strand_id
1 'polypeptide(L)'
;MDMYMCNFTGWKATAATWSAVLAAFALFAADARAQQRPHVVDGVAAVVNKRVITFSEVRRLVGPAEQAVAQTMQPAEAMQKIKELRLGALNTLIEKQLIIESFNEMGASIPDNIIDERIRSTIVEKFDGDRMAFVRTLAAQGLSIESYRTEIKNTFIVAALEARNVRQSVLISPYRIEQYYSENFKQYMQEDQVDLRIIFISASAFKERRLNAKGVEEEFDPREEQIRAIYDRIVQGESFEDMARDYSEGVMRDRGGHMGWTKRGDISPTLANVAFKLRPGEMSKVIKIADTEMPGYYLLKVDEVKRASVRPLAEVRDEIEGALIQNERLRLRQEWLDSLKVKAYVKMF
;
A
#
# COMPACT_ATOMS: atom_id res chain seq x y z
N MET A 1 -66.57 54.72 -0.40
CA MET A 1 -66.97 55.90 -1.17
C MET A 1 -66.98 55.46 -2.62
N ASP A 2 -68.17 55.51 -3.22
CA ASP A 2 -68.52 55.37 -4.63
C ASP A 2 -68.44 54.01 -5.33
N MET A 3 -69.50 53.26 -5.05
CA MET A 3 -70.37 52.53 -5.97
C MET A 3 -70.59 53.25 -7.31
N TYR A 4 -70.37 52.61 -8.46
CA TYR A 4 -71.21 52.81 -9.66
C TYR A 4 -71.21 51.57 -10.57
N MET A 5 -72.37 50.90 -10.54
CA MET A 5 -72.89 50.11 -11.64
C MET A 5 -73.25 51.02 -12.82
N CYS A 6 -72.97 50.61 -14.05
CA CYS A 6 -73.87 50.94 -15.16
C CYS A 6 -73.70 49.99 -16.35
N ASN A 7 -74.76 49.24 -16.62
CA ASN A 7 -75.04 48.55 -17.88
C ASN A 7 -75.20 49.57 -19.01
N PHE A 8 -74.88 49.21 -20.26
CA PHE A 8 -75.78 49.50 -21.38
C PHE A 8 -75.46 48.67 -22.63
N THR A 9 -76.54 48.45 -23.36
CA THR A 9 -76.85 47.48 -24.40
C THR A 9 -76.38 47.88 -25.81
N GLY A 10 -75.92 46.88 -26.57
CA GLY A 10 -76.36 46.57 -27.95
C GLY A 10 -75.96 47.49 -29.11
N TRP A 11 -75.31 46.93 -30.13
CA TRP A 11 -75.75 47.03 -31.53
C TRP A 11 -75.06 45.98 -32.41
N LYS A 12 -75.70 45.74 -33.55
CA LYS A 12 -75.63 44.67 -34.54
C LYS A 12 -74.35 44.58 -35.39
N ALA A 13 -74.18 43.36 -35.89
CA ALA A 13 -73.23 42.81 -36.85
C ALA A 13 -72.92 43.64 -38.10
N THR A 14 -71.68 43.51 -38.59
CA THR A 14 -71.35 43.21 -40.00
C THR A 14 -69.96 42.56 -40.12
N ALA A 15 -69.95 41.40 -40.75
CA ALA A 15 -68.99 40.85 -41.72
C ALA A 15 -67.46 41.08 -41.59
N ALA A 16 -66.77 39.95 -41.76
CA ALA A 16 -65.57 39.74 -42.60
C ALA A 16 -64.28 39.31 -41.87
N THR A 17 -63.88 38.09 -42.26
CA THR A 17 -62.51 37.62 -42.51
C THR A 17 -61.55 37.43 -41.34
N TRP A 18 -61.53 36.17 -40.88
CA TRP A 18 -60.35 35.28 -40.86
C TRP A 18 -59.05 35.87 -40.30
N SER A 19 -58.82 35.63 -39.00
CA SER A 19 -57.53 35.14 -38.49
C SER A 19 -57.66 34.70 -37.03
N ALA A 20 -57.16 33.49 -36.79
CA ALA A 20 -56.68 32.95 -35.51
C ALA A 20 -57.70 32.57 -34.41
N VAL A 21 -57.36 31.43 -33.79
CA VAL A 21 -57.77 30.91 -32.47
C VAL A 21 -59.06 30.09 -32.41
N LEU A 22 -58.93 28.79 -32.72
CA LEU A 22 -59.71 27.66 -32.21
C LEU A 22 -58.77 26.44 -32.36
N ALA A 23 -58.62 25.50 -31.44
CA ALA A 23 -59.20 25.36 -30.13
C ALA A 23 -58.28 24.46 -29.29
N ALA A 24 -58.27 24.76 -28.00
CA ALA A 24 -57.89 23.83 -26.94
C ALA A 24 -58.71 22.52 -27.05
N PHE A 25 -58.12 21.43 -26.55
CA PHE A 25 -58.72 20.11 -26.26
C PHE A 25 -58.88 19.11 -27.42
N ALA A 26 -57.80 18.40 -27.74
CA ALA A 26 -57.79 16.92 -27.71
C ALA A 26 -56.36 16.39 -27.82
N LEU A 27 -56.05 15.39 -26.99
CA LEU A 27 -54.85 14.53 -27.03
C LEU A 27 -53.56 15.11 -26.44
N PHE A 28 -53.51 15.20 -25.11
CA PHE A 28 -52.31 14.77 -24.38
C PHE A 28 -52.19 13.24 -24.55
N ALA A 29 -51.88 12.79 -25.75
CA ALA A 29 -51.35 11.46 -25.96
C ALA A 29 -49.92 11.51 -25.42
N ALA A 30 -49.72 10.76 -24.34
CA ALA A 30 -48.45 10.56 -23.71
C ALA A 30 -47.37 10.23 -24.74
N ASP A 31 -46.48 11.19 -25.01
CA ASP A 31 -45.12 10.86 -25.41
C ASP A 31 -44.36 10.49 -24.12
N ALA A 32 -44.88 9.46 -23.45
CA ALA A 32 -44.09 8.60 -22.60
C ALA A 32 -43.20 7.79 -23.55
N ARG A 33 -42.25 8.47 -24.21
CA ARG A 33 -40.96 7.86 -24.46
C ARG A 33 -40.44 7.52 -23.08
N ALA A 34 -40.73 6.31 -22.64
CA ALA A 34 -39.96 5.64 -21.63
C ALA A 34 -38.51 5.96 -21.95
N GLN A 35 -37.87 6.79 -21.13
CA GLN A 35 -36.44 6.77 -21.00
C GLN A 35 -36.14 5.35 -20.53
N GLN A 36 -35.99 4.43 -21.50
CA GLN A 36 -35.25 3.22 -21.28
C GLN A 36 -33.89 3.73 -20.81
N ARG A 37 -33.69 3.71 -19.49
CA ARG A 37 -32.37 3.84 -18.90
C ARG A 37 -31.49 2.91 -19.72
N PRO A 38 -30.37 3.37 -20.29
CA PRO A 38 -29.51 2.49 -21.07
C PRO A 38 -29.26 1.26 -20.22
N HIS A 39 -29.76 0.10 -20.68
CA HIS A 39 -29.33 -1.17 -20.12
C HIS A 39 -27.83 -1.19 -20.40
N VAL A 40 -27.03 -0.86 -19.39
CA VAL A 40 -25.58 -1.06 -19.44
C VAL A 40 -25.43 -2.57 -19.57
N VAL A 41 -25.27 -3.04 -20.80
CA VAL A 41 -24.92 -4.43 -21.08
C VAL A 41 -23.50 -4.56 -20.57
N ASP A 42 -23.40 -4.95 -19.31
CA ASP A 42 -22.14 -5.25 -18.67
C ASP A 42 -21.48 -6.41 -19.42
N GLY A 43 -20.24 -6.23 -19.83
CA GLY A 43 -19.56 -7.24 -20.64
C GLY A 43 -19.22 -8.48 -19.81
N VAL A 44 -19.17 -9.63 -20.48
CA VAL A 44 -18.77 -10.89 -19.88
C VAL A 44 -17.25 -10.95 -19.79
N ALA A 45 -16.71 -11.13 -18.58
CA ALA A 45 -15.28 -11.33 -18.35
C ALA A 45 -14.92 -12.82 -18.28
N ALA A 46 -15.78 -13.63 -17.66
CA ALA A 46 -15.66 -15.09 -17.69
C ALA A 46 -17.01 -15.78 -17.49
N VAL A 47 -17.09 -17.04 -17.86
CA VAL A 47 -18.19 -17.95 -17.55
C VAL A 47 -17.61 -19.14 -16.80
N VAL A 48 -18.15 -19.41 -15.61
CA VAL A 48 -17.82 -20.57 -14.78
C VAL A 48 -19.09 -21.39 -14.64
N ASN A 49 -19.12 -22.56 -15.28
CA ASN A 49 -20.31 -23.40 -15.44
C ASN A 49 -21.53 -22.59 -15.92
N LYS A 50 -22.47 -22.26 -15.03
CA LYS A 50 -23.68 -21.49 -15.34
C LYS A 50 -23.61 -20.02 -14.87
N ARG A 51 -22.57 -19.63 -14.12
CA ARG A 51 -22.39 -18.28 -13.60
C ARG A 51 -21.53 -17.43 -14.54
N VAL A 52 -22.03 -16.25 -14.88
CA VAL A 52 -21.33 -15.23 -15.69
C VAL A 52 -20.65 -14.21 -14.78
N ILE A 53 -19.31 -14.14 -14.80
CA ILE A 53 -18.54 -13.09 -14.14
C ILE A 53 -18.44 -11.89 -15.08
N THR A 54 -18.81 -10.71 -14.62
CA THR A 54 -18.83 -9.50 -15.47
C THR A 54 -17.62 -8.58 -15.26
N PHE A 55 -17.35 -7.70 -16.22
CA PHE A 55 -16.27 -6.71 -16.08
C PHE A 55 -16.50 -5.73 -14.92
N SER A 56 -17.76 -5.41 -14.60
CA SER A 56 -18.06 -4.54 -13.46
C SER A 56 -17.73 -5.21 -12.13
N GLU A 57 -17.91 -6.53 -12.01
CA GLU A 57 -17.48 -7.29 -10.82
C GLU A 57 -15.96 -7.25 -10.64
N VAL A 58 -15.21 -7.47 -11.73
CA VAL A 58 -13.75 -7.39 -11.73
C VAL A 58 -13.30 -6.00 -11.30
N ARG A 59 -13.81 -4.94 -11.96
CA ARG A 59 -13.42 -3.55 -11.67
C ARG A 59 -13.76 -3.14 -10.24
N ARG A 60 -14.90 -3.59 -9.71
CA ARG A 60 -15.29 -3.31 -8.32
C ARG A 60 -14.30 -3.88 -7.31
N LEU A 61 -13.73 -5.07 -7.59
CA LEU A 61 -12.76 -5.71 -6.71
C LEU A 61 -11.42 -4.93 -6.66
N VAL A 62 -10.98 -4.34 -7.77
CA VAL A 62 -9.67 -3.66 -7.86
C VAL A 62 -9.74 -2.14 -7.90
N GLY A 63 -10.92 -1.53 -7.87
CA GLY A 63 -11.11 -0.08 -8.04
C GLY A 63 -10.16 0.79 -7.19
N PRO A 64 -10.05 0.59 -5.87
CA PRO A 64 -9.13 1.36 -5.04
C PRO A 64 -7.65 1.18 -5.43
N ALA A 65 -7.25 -0.03 -5.79
CA ALA A 65 -5.87 -0.33 -6.22
C ALA A 65 -5.56 0.30 -7.58
N GLU A 66 -6.50 0.27 -8.53
CA GLU A 66 -6.36 0.95 -9.81
C GLU A 66 -6.20 2.46 -9.65
N GLN A 67 -6.97 3.08 -8.75
CA GLN A 67 -6.87 4.51 -8.45
C GLN A 67 -5.52 4.87 -7.86
N ALA A 68 -5.00 4.07 -6.92
CA ALA A 68 -3.68 4.30 -6.34
C ALA A 68 -2.57 4.21 -7.41
N VAL A 69 -2.60 3.15 -8.24
CA VAL A 69 -1.63 2.96 -9.33
C VAL A 69 -1.66 4.12 -10.33
N ALA A 70 -2.85 4.59 -10.71
CA ALA A 70 -3.00 5.69 -11.65
C ALA A 70 -2.46 7.04 -11.11
N GLN A 71 -2.36 7.20 -9.79
CA GLN A 71 -1.83 8.42 -9.16
C GLN A 71 -0.31 8.37 -8.96
N THR A 72 0.27 7.19 -8.75
CA THR A 72 1.67 7.05 -8.34
C THR A 72 2.63 6.67 -9.47
N MET A 73 2.11 6.13 -10.59
CA MET A 73 2.94 5.57 -11.68
C MET A 73 2.78 6.36 -12.98
N GLN A 74 3.79 6.22 -13.86
CA GLN A 74 3.72 6.77 -15.20
C GLN A 74 2.59 6.09 -16.01
N PRO A 75 1.92 6.78 -16.95
CA PRO A 75 0.73 6.26 -17.61
C PRO A 75 0.89 4.88 -18.27
N ALA A 76 2.05 4.62 -18.90
CA ALA A 76 2.31 3.34 -19.55
C ALA A 76 2.50 2.19 -18.54
N GLU A 77 3.24 2.42 -17.46
CA GLU A 77 3.45 1.45 -16.38
C GLU A 77 2.15 1.20 -15.61
N ALA A 78 1.39 2.26 -15.33
CA ALA A 78 0.09 2.20 -14.67
C ALA A 78 -0.89 1.33 -15.46
N MET A 79 -0.95 1.49 -16.79
CA MET A 79 -1.82 0.68 -17.65
C MET A 79 -1.48 -0.81 -17.58
N GLN A 80 -0.19 -1.16 -17.64
CA GLN A 80 0.25 -2.55 -17.51
C GLN A 80 -0.11 -3.11 -16.13
N LYS A 81 0.12 -2.33 -15.07
CA LYS A 81 -0.17 -2.76 -13.71
C LYS A 81 -1.68 -2.94 -13.47
N ILE A 82 -2.51 -2.05 -14.00
CA ILE A 82 -3.97 -2.16 -13.95
C ILE A 82 -4.43 -3.44 -14.67
N LYS A 83 -3.84 -3.77 -15.82
CA LYS A 83 -4.16 -5.03 -16.53
C LYS A 83 -3.85 -6.26 -15.67
N GLU A 84 -2.69 -6.29 -15.00
CA GLU A 84 -2.34 -7.36 -14.06
C GLU A 84 -3.32 -7.46 -12.89
N LEU A 85 -3.68 -6.33 -12.28
CA LEU A 85 -4.66 -6.27 -11.20
C LEU A 85 -6.01 -6.86 -11.63
N ARG A 86 -6.52 -6.43 -12.80
CA ARG A 86 -7.78 -6.94 -13.36
C ARG A 86 -7.73 -8.44 -13.63
N LEU A 87 -6.62 -8.94 -14.17
CA LEU A 87 -6.45 -10.38 -14.42
C LEU A 87 -6.44 -11.18 -13.10
N GLY A 88 -5.71 -10.69 -12.08
CA GLY A 88 -5.70 -11.30 -10.75
C GLY A 88 -7.08 -11.31 -10.09
N ALA A 89 -7.83 -10.22 -10.24
CA ALA A 89 -9.20 -10.11 -9.75
C ALA A 89 -10.16 -11.07 -10.46
N LEU A 90 -10.05 -11.20 -11.78
CA LEU A 90 -10.84 -12.16 -12.55
C LEU A 90 -10.57 -13.60 -12.09
N ASN A 91 -9.30 -13.98 -11.92
CA ASN A 91 -8.92 -15.29 -11.40
C ASN A 91 -9.48 -15.53 -9.98
N THR A 92 -9.40 -14.52 -9.10
CA THR A 92 -9.97 -14.59 -7.75
C THR A 92 -11.48 -14.83 -7.77
N LEU A 93 -12.21 -14.15 -8.67
CA LEU A 93 -13.66 -14.33 -8.81
C LEU A 93 -14.01 -15.72 -9.38
N ILE A 94 -13.23 -16.22 -10.34
CA ILE A 94 -13.38 -17.58 -10.87
C ILE A 94 -13.18 -18.60 -9.74
N GLU A 95 -12.10 -18.49 -8.98
CA GLU A 95 -11.78 -19.40 -7.88
C GLU A 95 -12.86 -19.37 -6.80
N LYS A 96 -13.31 -18.18 -6.39
CA LYS A 96 -14.45 -18.03 -5.47
C LYS A 96 -15.68 -18.75 -5.99
N GLN A 97 -16.00 -18.62 -7.28
CA GLN A 97 -17.15 -19.27 -7.88
C GLN A 97 -17.04 -20.80 -7.88
N LEU A 98 -15.86 -21.34 -8.21
CA LEU A 98 -15.60 -22.78 -8.17
C LEU A 98 -15.78 -23.36 -6.75
N ILE A 99 -15.31 -22.63 -5.74
CA ILE A 99 -15.48 -23.04 -4.34
C ILE A 99 -16.96 -23.05 -3.96
N ILE A 100 -17.73 -22.02 -4.33
CA ILE A 100 -19.17 -21.93 -4.04
C ILE A 100 -19.94 -23.07 -4.72
N GLU A 101 -19.60 -23.41 -5.95
CA GLU A 101 -20.23 -24.52 -6.66
C GLU A 101 -19.94 -25.86 -5.98
N SER A 102 -18.67 -26.11 -5.62
CA SER A 102 -18.30 -27.29 -4.84
C SER A 102 -19.05 -27.36 -3.50
N PHE A 103 -19.27 -26.23 -2.83
CA PHE A 103 -20.07 -26.19 -1.61
C PHE A 103 -21.51 -26.66 -1.84
N ASN A 104 -22.14 -26.14 -2.88
CA ASN A 104 -23.53 -26.44 -3.21
C ASN A 104 -23.71 -27.91 -3.63
N GLU A 105 -22.76 -28.49 -4.35
CA GLU A 105 -22.78 -29.90 -4.77
C GLU A 105 -22.77 -30.88 -3.59
N MET A 106 -22.16 -30.51 -2.47
CA MET A 106 -22.14 -31.35 -1.26
C MET A 106 -23.44 -31.30 -0.46
N GLY A 107 -24.41 -30.45 -0.84
CA GLY A 107 -25.66 -30.27 -0.09
C GLY A 107 -25.47 -29.64 1.30
N ALA A 108 -24.32 -29.00 1.55
CA ALA A 108 -24.07 -28.29 2.79
C ALA A 108 -24.85 -26.95 2.84
N SER A 109 -25.07 -26.42 4.04
CA SER A 109 -25.72 -25.12 4.23
C SER A 109 -25.00 -24.32 5.31
N ILE A 110 -24.99 -22.99 5.15
CA ILE A 110 -24.53 -22.05 6.16
C ILE A 110 -25.74 -21.59 6.97
N PRO A 111 -25.75 -21.73 8.30
CA PRO A 111 -26.82 -21.25 9.15
C PRO A 111 -27.05 -19.73 9.00
N ASP A 112 -28.31 -19.34 8.81
CA ASP A 112 -28.70 -17.93 8.58
C ASP A 112 -28.31 -17.01 9.74
N ASN A 113 -28.39 -17.50 10.97
CA ASN A 113 -28.05 -16.73 12.17
C ASN A 113 -26.60 -16.22 12.16
N ILE A 114 -25.66 -16.96 11.58
CA ILE A 114 -24.25 -16.54 11.48
C ILE A 114 -24.11 -15.37 10.50
N ILE A 115 -24.89 -15.40 9.41
CA ILE A 115 -24.93 -14.32 8.41
C ILE A 115 -25.56 -13.07 9.02
N ASP A 116 -26.69 -13.24 9.71
CA ASP A 116 -27.40 -12.17 10.41
C ASP A 116 -26.54 -11.51 11.49
N GLU A 117 -25.83 -12.32 12.27
CA GLU A 117 -24.89 -11.81 13.28
C GLU A 117 -23.80 -10.98 12.62
N ARG A 118 -23.17 -11.48 11.54
CA ARG A 118 -22.12 -10.75 10.84
C ARG A 118 -22.60 -9.40 10.28
N ILE A 119 -23.80 -9.36 9.73
CA ILE A 119 -24.42 -8.12 9.25
C ILE A 119 -24.65 -7.17 10.43
N ARG A 120 -25.20 -7.66 11.55
CA ARG A 120 -25.44 -6.87 12.76
C ARG A 120 -24.15 -6.30 13.33
N SER A 121 -23.11 -7.10 13.50
CA SER A 121 -21.79 -6.66 13.96
C SER A 121 -21.24 -5.57 13.04
N THR A 122 -21.39 -5.72 11.72
CA THR A 122 -20.92 -4.69 10.77
C THR A 122 -21.65 -3.37 10.95
N ILE A 123 -22.97 -3.39 11.17
CA ILE A 123 -23.76 -2.17 11.41
C ILE A 123 -23.34 -1.49 12.72
N VAL A 124 -23.10 -2.27 13.78
CA VAL A 124 -22.64 -1.73 15.07
C VAL A 124 -21.22 -1.16 14.96
N GLU A 125 -20.28 -1.91 14.38
CA GLU A 125 -18.86 -1.55 14.35
C GLU A 125 -18.53 -0.41 13.37
N LYS A 126 -19.24 -0.32 12.24
CA LYS A 126 -18.91 0.63 11.16
C LYS A 126 -19.90 1.77 10.98
N PHE A 127 -21.08 1.65 11.57
CA PHE A 127 -22.17 2.62 11.38
C PHE A 127 -22.81 3.03 12.71
N ASP A 128 -22.18 2.73 13.85
CA ASP A 128 -22.67 3.08 15.19
C ASP A 128 -24.12 2.61 15.45
N GLY A 129 -24.53 1.51 14.82
CA GLY A 129 -25.90 0.99 14.90
C GLY A 129 -26.89 1.61 13.89
N ASP A 130 -26.50 2.61 13.10
CA ASP A 130 -27.37 3.24 12.09
C ASP A 130 -27.53 2.35 10.85
N ARG A 131 -28.60 1.54 10.88
CA ARG A 131 -29.00 0.69 9.76
C ARG A 131 -29.34 1.48 8.49
N MET A 132 -29.87 2.69 8.61
CA MET A 132 -30.22 3.50 7.45
C MET A 132 -28.98 4.06 6.77
N ALA A 133 -27.97 4.49 7.54
CA ALA A 133 -26.66 4.84 6.99
C ALA A 133 -26.03 3.67 6.25
N PHE A 134 -26.04 2.48 6.84
CA PHE A 134 -25.56 1.26 6.20
C PHE A 134 -26.24 0.98 4.85
N VAL A 135 -27.58 1.00 4.80
CA VAL A 135 -28.33 0.76 3.56
C VAL A 135 -28.05 1.83 2.51
N ARG A 136 -27.91 3.11 2.89
CA ARG A 136 -27.51 4.18 1.97
C ARG A 136 -26.12 3.95 1.39
N THR A 137 -25.16 3.50 2.20
CA THR A 137 -23.80 3.17 1.74
C THR A 137 -23.81 2.01 0.75
N LEU A 138 -24.59 0.94 1.00
CA LEU A 138 -24.76 -0.15 0.05
C LEU A 138 -25.37 0.34 -1.27
N ALA A 139 -26.44 1.15 -1.19
CA ALA A 139 -27.10 1.70 -2.36
C ALA A 139 -26.15 2.59 -3.20
N ALA A 140 -25.30 3.39 -2.54
CA ALA A 140 -24.28 4.20 -3.21
C ALA A 140 -23.22 3.35 -3.94
N GLN A 141 -23.00 2.12 -3.49
CA GLN A 141 -22.13 1.13 -4.15
C GLN A 141 -22.88 0.26 -5.18
N GLY A 142 -24.17 0.51 -5.40
CA GLY A 142 -25.01 -0.28 -6.30
C GLY A 142 -25.40 -1.66 -5.76
N LEU A 143 -25.33 -1.87 -4.44
CA LEU A 143 -25.67 -3.13 -3.78
C LEU A 143 -27.00 -3.04 -3.05
N SER A 144 -27.76 -4.13 -3.08
CA SER A 144 -28.91 -4.33 -2.20
C SER A 144 -28.50 -5.06 -0.92
N ILE A 145 -29.33 -4.99 0.12
CA ILE A 145 -29.11 -5.77 1.35
C ILE A 145 -29.08 -7.28 1.09
N GLU A 146 -29.89 -7.77 0.15
CA GLU A 146 -29.92 -9.19 -0.24
C GLU A 146 -28.64 -9.61 -0.97
N SER A 147 -28.13 -8.76 -1.86
CA SER A 147 -26.84 -8.99 -2.51
C SER A 147 -25.71 -9.00 -1.48
N TYR A 148 -25.73 -8.06 -0.53
CA TYR A 148 -24.76 -8.04 0.57
C TYR A 148 -24.84 -9.28 1.46
N ARG A 149 -26.05 -9.72 1.83
CA ARG A 149 -26.28 -10.97 2.58
C ARG A 149 -25.67 -12.16 1.84
N THR A 150 -25.88 -12.23 0.53
CA THR A 150 -25.31 -13.27 -0.34
C THR A 150 -23.79 -13.21 -0.37
N GLU A 151 -23.19 -12.02 -0.42
CA GLU A 151 -21.74 -11.86 -0.36
C GLU A 151 -21.16 -12.34 0.98
N ILE A 152 -21.80 -12.01 2.10
CA ILE A 152 -21.41 -12.52 3.42
C ILE A 152 -21.52 -14.05 3.47
N LYS A 153 -22.61 -14.63 2.96
CA LYS A 153 -22.77 -16.09 2.86
C LYS A 153 -21.64 -16.72 2.05
N ASN A 154 -21.32 -16.14 0.89
CA ASN A 154 -20.24 -16.60 0.01
C ASN A 154 -18.88 -16.53 0.72
N THR A 155 -18.61 -15.49 1.50
CA THR A 155 -17.38 -15.40 2.31
C THR A 155 -17.30 -16.52 3.35
N PHE A 156 -18.40 -16.85 4.04
CA PHE A 156 -18.42 -17.97 4.99
C PHE A 156 -18.25 -19.32 4.30
N ILE A 157 -18.86 -19.53 3.13
CA ILE A 157 -18.68 -20.74 2.32
C ILE A 157 -17.19 -20.94 1.98
N VAL A 158 -16.55 -19.90 1.45
CA VAL A 158 -15.14 -19.95 1.06
C VAL A 158 -14.27 -20.26 2.29
N ALA A 159 -14.46 -19.52 3.39
CA ALA A 159 -13.70 -19.75 4.62
C ALA A 159 -13.90 -21.16 5.19
N ALA A 160 -15.12 -21.69 5.19
CA ALA A 160 -15.42 -23.02 5.68
C ALA A 160 -14.76 -24.12 4.82
N LEU A 161 -14.80 -23.97 3.50
CA LEU A 161 -14.19 -24.94 2.60
C LEU A 161 -12.67 -24.89 2.61
N GLU A 162 -12.08 -23.69 2.71
CA GLU A 162 -10.64 -23.55 2.90
C GLU A 162 -10.20 -24.18 4.23
N ALA A 163 -10.94 -23.91 5.31
CA ALA A 163 -10.66 -24.52 6.60
C ALA A 163 -10.80 -26.05 6.58
N ARG A 164 -11.67 -26.61 5.73
CA ARG A 164 -11.82 -28.06 5.60
C ARG A 164 -10.71 -28.70 4.75
N ASN A 165 -10.37 -28.09 3.61
CA ASN A 165 -9.49 -28.70 2.61
C ASN A 165 -8.01 -28.30 2.77
N VAL A 166 -7.70 -27.17 3.41
CA VAL A 166 -6.33 -26.62 3.52
C VAL A 166 -5.78 -26.74 4.95
N ARG A 167 -6.64 -26.76 5.97
CA ARG A 167 -6.24 -26.75 7.39
C ARG A 167 -5.87 -28.12 7.95
N GLN A 168 -5.74 -29.18 7.13
CA GLN A 168 -5.17 -30.44 7.61
C GLN A 168 -3.88 -30.12 8.36
N SER A 169 -3.67 -30.73 9.53
CA SER A 169 -2.57 -30.40 10.43
C SER A 169 -1.25 -30.58 9.68
N VAL A 170 -0.74 -29.50 9.09
CA VAL A 170 0.54 -29.48 8.42
C VAL A 170 1.58 -29.63 9.52
N LEU A 171 2.11 -30.84 9.64
CA LEU A 171 3.23 -31.13 10.52
C LEU A 171 4.52 -30.91 9.72
N ILE A 172 5.34 -29.97 10.19
CA ILE A 172 6.66 -29.74 9.62
C ILE A 172 7.67 -30.54 10.44
N SER A 173 8.39 -31.44 9.79
CA SER A 173 9.43 -32.22 10.46
C SER A 173 10.62 -31.33 10.84
N PRO A 174 11.33 -31.61 11.96
CA PRO A 174 12.56 -30.90 12.32
C PRO A 174 13.58 -30.85 11.18
N TYR A 175 13.72 -31.95 10.44
CA TYR A 175 14.60 -32.04 9.27
C TYR A 175 14.27 -31.00 8.20
N ARG A 176 12.98 -30.76 7.91
CA ARG A 176 12.57 -29.76 6.91
C ARG A 176 12.91 -28.33 7.36
N ILE A 177 12.85 -28.05 8.67
CA ILE A 177 13.27 -26.75 9.24
C ILE A 177 14.78 -26.57 9.08
N GLU A 178 15.58 -27.60 9.42
CA GLU A 178 17.04 -27.58 9.28
C GLU A 178 17.46 -27.39 7.82
N GLN A 179 16.82 -28.12 6.90
CA GLN A 179 17.06 -28.01 5.46
C GLN A 179 16.75 -26.58 5.00
N TYR A 180 15.57 -26.05 5.34
CA TYR A 180 15.18 -24.68 4.96
C TYR A 180 16.17 -23.64 5.49
N TYR A 181 16.59 -23.76 6.75
CA TYR A 181 17.59 -22.87 7.33
C TYR A 181 18.93 -22.93 6.59
N SER A 182 19.38 -24.12 6.22
CA SER A 182 20.65 -24.30 5.49
C SER A 182 20.60 -23.71 4.07
N GLU A 183 19.48 -23.91 3.36
CA GLU A 183 19.25 -23.39 2.00
C GLU A 183 19.07 -21.87 1.99
N ASN A 184 18.52 -21.30 3.08
CA ASN A 184 18.22 -19.87 3.22
C ASN A 184 19.14 -19.15 4.21
N PHE A 185 20.31 -19.72 4.51
CA PHE A 185 21.24 -19.24 5.55
C PHE A 185 21.56 -17.74 5.44
N LYS A 186 21.68 -17.22 4.22
CA LYS A 186 21.95 -15.80 3.94
C LYS A 186 20.85 -14.87 4.48
N GLN A 187 19.59 -15.31 4.51
CA GLN A 187 18.48 -14.51 5.05
C GLN A 187 18.57 -14.32 6.56
N TYR A 188 19.26 -15.23 7.25
CA TYR A 188 19.49 -15.19 8.69
C TYR A 188 20.83 -14.57 9.08
N MET A 189 21.61 -14.14 8.09
CA MET A 189 22.86 -13.42 8.30
C MET A 189 22.55 -11.99 8.73
N GLN A 190 22.97 -11.65 9.94
CA GLN A 190 23.03 -10.28 10.40
C GLN A 190 24.33 -9.66 9.89
N GLU A 191 24.22 -8.53 9.21
CA GLU A 191 25.39 -7.77 8.76
C GLU A 191 26.14 -7.16 9.95
N ASP A 192 27.41 -6.82 9.76
CA ASP A 192 28.15 -6.02 10.72
C ASP A 192 27.40 -4.69 10.98
N GLN A 193 27.35 -4.27 12.24
CA GLN A 193 26.88 -2.95 12.63
C GLN A 193 27.89 -2.28 13.56
N VAL A 194 27.99 -0.96 13.47
CA VAL A 194 28.77 -0.13 14.39
C VAL A 194 27.86 0.88 15.05
N ASP A 195 28.03 1.11 16.35
CA ASP A 195 27.38 2.22 17.04
C ASP A 195 28.20 3.49 16.77
N LEU A 196 27.66 4.35 15.92
CA LEU A 196 28.42 5.42 15.28
C LEU A 196 28.06 6.79 15.83
N ARG A 197 29.09 7.60 16.09
CA ARG A 197 28.98 9.05 16.23
C ARG A 197 29.69 9.77 15.09
N ILE A 198 29.11 10.89 14.66
CA ILE A 198 29.59 11.68 13.53
C ILE A 198 29.64 13.17 13.86
N ILE A 199 30.74 13.81 13.51
CA ILE A 199 30.85 15.27 13.37
C ILE A 199 31.05 15.55 11.90
N PHE A 200 30.17 16.38 11.34
CA PHE A 200 30.25 16.88 9.98
C PHE A 200 30.45 18.40 9.99
N ILE A 201 31.36 18.88 9.13
CA ILE A 201 31.52 20.30 8.78
C ILE A 201 31.52 20.41 7.26
N SER A 202 30.65 21.26 6.70
CA SER A 202 30.57 21.48 5.26
C SER A 202 31.84 22.15 4.71
N ALA A 203 32.27 21.76 3.52
CA ALA A 203 33.40 22.39 2.83
C ALA A 203 33.05 23.83 2.48
N SER A 204 34.04 24.74 2.57
CA SER A 204 33.83 26.12 2.17
C SER A 204 33.80 26.25 0.65
N ALA A 205 32.88 27.06 0.14
CA ALA A 205 32.88 27.51 -1.24
C ALA A 205 34.07 28.43 -1.56
N PHE A 206 34.65 29.08 -0.53
CA PHE A 206 35.79 29.98 -0.65
C PHE A 206 37.02 29.35 -0.01
N LYS A 207 38.11 29.26 -0.76
CA LYS A 207 39.40 28.82 -0.25
C LYS A 207 40.29 30.01 0.04
N GLU A 208 41.15 29.85 1.03
CA GLU A 208 42.12 30.85 1.45
C GLU A 208 43.52 30.48 0.97
N ARG A 209 44.43 31.46 0.92
CA ARG A 209 45.81 31.25 0.48
C ARG A 209 46.78 31.57 1.61
N ARG A 210 47.80 30.74 1.77
CA ARG A 210 48.89 30.93 2.73
C ARG A 210 50.21 30.46 2.15
N LEU A 211 51.32 30.88 2.74
CA LEU A 211 52.64 30.33 2.42
C LEU A 211 52.88 29.09 3.28
N ASN A 212 53.24 27.97 2.64
CA ASN A 212 53.63 26.75 3.35
C ASN A 212 55.06 26.87 3.92
N ALA A 213 55.51 25.85 4.65
CA ALA A 213 56.83 25.82 5.29
C ALA A 213 58.03 26.01 4.32
N LYS A 214 57.80 25.90 3.01
CA LYS A 214 58.81 26.13 1.96
C LYS A 214 58.67 27.49 1.27
N GLY A 215 57.81 28.38 1.80
CA GLY A 215 57.53 29.69 1.21
C GLY A 215 56.72 29.63 -0.08
N VAL A 216 56.03 28.51 -0.37
CA VAL A 216 55.20 28.35 -1.56
C VAL A 216 53.74 28.63 -1.20
N GLU A 217 53.06 29.43 -2.01
CA GLU A 217 51.63 29.71 -1.84
C GLU A 217 50.81 28.43 -2.04
N GLU A 218 49.99 28.08 -1.06
CA GLU A 218 49.07 26.96 -1.09
C GLU A 218 47.66 27.44 -0.77
N GLU A 219 46.70 26.87 -1.48
CA GLU A 219 45.27 27.07 -1.26
C GLU A 219 44.76 26.03 -0.26
N PHE A 220 44.00 26.47 0.75
CA PHE A 220 43.43 25.59 1.77
C PHE A 220 41.98 25.94 2.09
N ASP A 221 41.27 24.97 2.64
CA ASP A 221 39.91 25.17 3.14
C ASP A 221 39.96 25.46 4.65
N PRO A 222 39.53 26.65 5.13
CA PRO A 222 39.51 26.95 6.56
C PRO A 222 38.64 25.97 7.36
N ARG A 223 37.67 25.31 6.71
CA ARG A 223 36.79 24.30 7.32
C ARG A 223 37.53 23.00 7.62
N GLU A 224 38.55 22.69 6.83
CA GLU A 224 39.45 21.57 7.13
C GLU A 224 40.25 21.82 8.40
N GLU A 225 40.70 23.05 8.61
CA GLU A 225 41.42 23.43 9.82
C GLU A 225 40.51 23.43 11.04
N GLN A 226 39.27 23.90 10.88
CA GLN A 226 38.26 23.87 11.93
C GLN A 226 38.04 22.44 12.45
N ILE A 227 37.83 21.46 11.56
CA ILE A 227 37.63 20.08 12.00
C ILE A 227 38.91 19.42 12.54
N ARG A 228 40.09 19.84 12.08
CA ARG A 228 41.38 19.39 12.65
C ARG A 228 41.56 19.91 14.07
N ALA A 229 41.22 21.18 14.33
CA ALA A 229 41.25 21.73 15.67
C ALA A 229 40.27 21.00 16.61
N ILE A 230 39.08 20.64 16.12
CA ILE A 230 38.13 19.80 16.86
C ILE A 230 38.72 18.42 17.16
N TYR A 231 39.33 17.77 16.17
CA TYR A 231 40.03 16.50 16.37
C TYR A 231 41.09 16.60 17.47
N ASP A 232 41.94 17.63 17.43
CA ASP A 232 43.02 17.81 18.40
C ASP A 232 42.49 18.03 19.82
N ARG A 233 41.39 18.79 19.97
CA ARG A 233 40.71 18.99 21.27
C ARG A 233 40.15 17.68 21.84
N ILE A 234 39.54 16.85 20.99
CA ILE A 234 39.04 15.53 21.42
C ILE A 234 40.21 14.63 21.84
N VAL A 235 41.32 14.64 21.09
CA VAL A 235 42.54 13.89 21.46
C VAL A 235 43.15 14.39 22.78
N GLN A 236 43.02 15.67 23.09
CA GLN A 236 43.45 16.28 24.36
C GLN A 236 42.49 15.97 25.54
N GLY A 237 41.36 15.31 25.29
CA GLY A 237 40.45 14.81 26.33
C GLY A 237 39.08 15.48 26.37
N GLU A 238 38.77 16.41 25.45
CA GLU A 238 37.43 16.96 25.35
C GLU A 238 36.42 15.91 24.82
N SER A 239 35.15 16.03 25.23
CA SER A 239 34.10 15.10 24.83
C SER A 239 33.79 15.24 23.33
N PHE A 240 33.72 14.10 22.63
CA PHE A 240 33.26 14.05 21.24
C PHE A 240 31.84 14.59 21.12
N GLU A 241 31.00 14.25 22.10
CA GLU A 241 29.59 14.61 22.16
C GLU A 241 29.39 16.12 22.29
N ASP A 242 30.17 16.76 23.14
CA ASP A 242 30.14 18.22 23.31
C ASP A 242 30.65 18.92 22.05
N MET A 243 31.78 18.46 21.50
CA MET A 243 32.30 18.99 20.22
C MET A 243 31.31 18.82 19.08
N ALA A 244 30.57 17.71 19.05
CA ALA A 244 29.52 17.48 18.07
C ALA A 244 28.36 18.45 18.24
N ARG A 245 27.90 18.72 19.46
CA ARG A 245 26.81 19.69 19.73
C ARG A 245 27.20 21.10 19.32
N ASP A 246 28.43 21.49 19.62
CA ASP A 246 28.90 22.86 19.45
C ASP A 246 29.24 23.17 17.99
N TYR A 247 29.84 22.22 17.28
CA TYR A 247 30.46 22.50 15.97
C TYR A 247 29.90 21.71 14.80
N SER A 248 29.19 20.61 15.02
CA SER A 248 28.70 19.84 13.88
C SER A 248 27.57 20.56 13.15
N GLU A 249 27.58 20.44 11.84
CA GLU A 249 26.55 20.96 10.93
C GLU A 249 25.62 19.85 10.42
N GLY A 250 25.79 18.62 10.93
CA GLY A 250 24.98 17.48 10.57
C GLY A 250 23.69 17.37 11.40
N VAL A 251 22.72 16.60 10.89
CA VAL A 251 21.42 16.40 11.56
C VAL A 251 21.51 15.74 12.95
N MET A 252 22.62 15.07 13.25
CA MET A 252 22.85 14.40 14.54
C MET A 252 23.49 15.31 15.60
N ARG A 253 23.74 16.59 15.29
CA ARG A 253 24.36 17.58 16.18
C ARG A 253 23.74 17.59 17.58
N ASP A 254 22.42 17.74 17.66
CA ASP A 254 21.71 17.88 18.94
C ASP A 254 21.66 16.58 19.76
N ARG A 255 22.07 15.45 19.16
CA ARG A 255 22.27 14.14 19.81
C ARG A 255 23.74 13.87 20.13
N GLY A 256 24.60 14.89 20.13
CA GLY A 256 26.04 14.72 20.33
C GLY A 256 26.70 13.87 19.23
N GLY A 257 26.19 14.01 18.00
CA GLY A 257 26.66 13.23 16.85
C GLY A 257 26.19 11.79 16.81
N HIS A 258 25.43 11.31 17.81
CA HIS A 258 25.04 9.90 17.93
C HIS A 258 24.00 9.48 16.91
N MET A 259 24.44 8.65 15.96
CA MET A 259 23.62 8.06 14.90
C MET A 259 23.02 6.70 15.31
N GLY A 260 23.65 6.01 16.27
CA GLY A 260 23.25 4.69 16.73
C GLY A 260 23.82 3.55 15.85
N TRP A 261 23.20 2.37 15.97
CA TRP A 261 23.58 1.18 15.20
C TRP A 261 23.40 1.38 13.69
N THR A 262 24.54 1.45 13.00
CA THR A 262 24.65 1.80 11.59
C THR A 262 25.24 0.62 10.81
N LYS A 263 24.60 0.24 9.69
CA LYS A 263 25.09 -0.74 8.72
C LYS A 263 25.94 -0.06 7.65
N ARG A 264 26.72 -0.84 6.89
CA ARG A 264 27.55 -0.29 5.79
C ARG A 264 26.73 0.46 4.73
N GLY A 265 25.52 -0.01 4.44
CA GLY A 265 24.63 0.60 3.45
C GLY A 265 23.94 1.89 3.91
N ASP A 266 23.99 2.20 5.20
CA ASP A 266 23.29 3.36 5.78
C ASP A 266 24.08 4.67 5.63
N ILE A 267 25.38 4.57 5.32
CA ILE A 267 26.31 5.70 5.16
C ILE A 267 27.10 5.56 3.86
N SER A 268 27.75 6.65 3.44
CA SER A 268 28.53 6.62 2.19
C SER A 268 29.65 5.58 2.25
N PRO A 269 30.02 4.95 1.11
CA PRO A 269 31.07 3.93 1.07
C PRO A 269 32.39 4.39 1.69
N THR A 270 32.75 5.66 1.53
CA THR A 270 33.95 6.26 2.11
C THR A 270 33.90 6.26 3.64
N LEU A 271 32.77 6.66 4.24
CA LEU A 271 32.61 6.65 5.70
C LEU A 271 32.53 5.21 6.22
N ALA A 272 31.80 4.32 5.54
CA ALA A 272 31.70 2.91 5.90
C ALA A 272 33.08 2.21 5.92
N ASN A 273 33.94 2.51 4.95
CA ASN A 273 35.30 1.95 4.87
C ASN A 273 36.17 2.33 6.06
N VAL A 274 35.93 3.50 6.67
CA VAL A 274 36.65 3.95 7.86
C VAL A 274 35.97 3.44 9.12
N ALA A 275 34.66 3.68 9.29
CA ALA A 275 33.89 3.31 10.48
C ALA A 275 34.08 1.84 10.87
N PHE A 276 33.95 0.93 9.91
CA PHE A 276 34.04 -0.52 10.17
C PHE A 276 35.47 -1.05 10.36
N LYS A 277 36.50 -0.20 10.24
CA LYS A 277 37.89 -0.53 10.59
C LYS A 277 38.27 -0.04 11.99
N LEU A 278 37.49 0.87 12.57
CA LEU A 278 37.72 1.39 13.92
C LEU A 278 37.40 0.31 14.96
N ARG A 279 38.14 0.32 16.07
CA ARG A 279 37.80 -0.47 17.26
C ARG A 279 36.76 0.25 18.12
N PRO A 280 36.03 -0.45 19.00
CA PRO A 280 35.20 0.18 20.02
C PRO A 280 35.99 1.24 20.81
N GLY A 281 35.41 2.41 20.96
CA GLY A 281 36.00 3.62 21.55
C GLY A 281 36.94 4.42 20.64
N GLU A 282 37.25 3.94 19.43
CA GLU A 282 38.23 4.59 18.54
C GLU A 282 37.58 5.68 17.68
N MET A 283 38.33 6.77 17.46
CA MET A 283 37.96 7.88 16.58
C MET A 283 38.82 7.87 15.31
N SER A 284 38.22 8.22 14.16
CA SER A 284 38.93 8.36 12.89
C SER A 284 39.79 9.62 12.85
N LYS A 285 40.72 9.65 11.89
CA LYS A 285 41.26 10.92 11.38
C LYS A 285 40.18 11.69 10.62
N VAL A 286 40.45 12.96 10.30
CA VAL A 286 39.59 13.78 9.43
C VAL A 286 39.45 13.12 8.06
N ILE A 287 38.21 12.91 7.64
CA ILE A 287 37.85 12.32 6.35
C ILE A 287 37.31 13.44 5.46
N LYS A 288 37.91 13.65 4.30
CA LYS A 288 37.42 14.59 3.29
C LYS A 288 36.56 13.86 2.28
N ILE A 289 35.38 14.39 1.99
CA ILE A 289 34.49 13.92 0.92
C ILE A 289 34.18 15.12 0.03
N ALA A 290 34.64 15.08 -1.23
CA ALA A 290 34.44 16.15 -2.20
C ALA A 290 33.35 15.83 -3.23
N ASP A 291 33.19 14.55 -3.58
CA ASP A 291 32.37 14.11 -4.72
C ASP A 291 30.96 13.68 -4.28
N THR A 292 30.24 14.55 -3.58
CA THR A 292 28.84 14.31 -3.14
C THR A 292 28.03 15.59 -3.15
N GLU A 293 26.71 15.48 -2.98
CA GLU A 293 25.81 16.64 -2.86
C GLU A 293 26.12 17.52 -1.63
N MET A 294 26.80 16.97 -0.61
CA MET A 294 27.26 17.69 0.57
C MET A 294 28.77 17.49 0.79
N PRO A 295 29.61 18.19 0.02
CA PRO A 295 31.05 18.11 0.22
C PRO A 295 31.44 18.67 1.59
N GLY A 296 32.40 18.03 2.24
CA GLY A 296 32.86 18.45 3.54
C GLY A 296 33.77 17.47 4.23
N TYR A 297 33.87 17.66 5.52
CA TYR A 297 34.81 16.97 6.38
C TYR A 297 34.09 16.27 7.52
N TYR A 298 34.58 15.08 7.84
CA TYR A 298 33.94 14.18 8.79
C TYR A 298 34.94 13.66 9.83
N LEU A 299 34.48 13.57 11.08
CA LEU A 299 35.08 12.75 12.12
C LEU A 299 34.08 11.70 12.56
N LEU A 300 34.56 10.48 12.71
CA LEU A 300 33.77 9.33 13.13
C LEU A 300 34.32 8.81 14.44
N LYS A 301 33.44 8.41 15.37
CA LYS A 301 33.80 7.64 16.57
C LYS A 301 32.90 6.43 16.63
N VAL A 302 33.47 5.25 16.89
CA VAL A 302 32.72 4.01 17.06
C VAL A 302 32.69 3.68 18.54
N ASP A 303 31.51 3.67 19.15
CA ASP A 303 31.38 3.31 20.56
C ASP A 303 31.41 1.78 20.73
N GLU A 304 30.65 1.06 19.90
CA GLU A 304 30.56 -0.41 19.94
C GLU A 304 30.54 -1.02 18.54
N VAL A 305 30.90 -2.31 18.43
CA VAL A 305 30.88 -3.08 17.18
C VAL A 305 30.10 -4.37 17.39
N LYS A 306 29.07 -4.59 16.58
CA LYS A 306 28.38 -5.87 16.42
C LYS A 306 28.89 -6.53 15.14
N ARG A 307 29.56 -7.67 15.30
CA ARG A 307 30.06 -8.44 14.17
C ARG A 307 28.92 -9.18 13.49
N ALA A 308 29.09 -9.38 12.20
CA ALA A 308 28.23 -10.19 11.38
C ALA A 308 28.17 -11.58 12.01
N SER A 309 26.96 -12.02 12.26
CA SER A 309 26.68 -13.31 12.85
C SER A 309 25.43 -13.85 12.21
N VAL A 310 25.23 -15.16 12.29
CA VAL A 310 24.00 -15.76 11.80
C VAL A 310 23.13 -16.07 12.99
N ARG A 311 21.86 -15.63 12.92
CA ARG A 311 20.85 -15.96 13.94
C ARG A 311 20.78 -17.49 14.06
N PRO A 312 21.15 -18.08 15.20
CA PRO A 312 21.14 -19.52 15.37
C PRO A 312 19.78 -20.13 15.04
N LEU A 313 19.77 -21.35 14.49
CA LEU A 313 18.52 -22.06 14.15
C LEU A 313 17.52 -22.07 15.32
N ALA A 314 18.01 -22.20 16.56
CA ALA A 314 17.17 -22.19 17.75
C ALA A 314 16.36 -20.90 17.92
N GLU A 315 16.88 -19.74 17.51
CA GLU A 315 16.21 -18.44 17.61
C GLU A 315 15.22 -18.19 16.46
N VAL A 316 15.39 -18.86 15.32
CA VAL A 316 14.56 -18.69 14.11
C VAL A 316 13.64 -19.87 13.84
N ARG A 317 13.67 -20.92 14.67
CA ARG A 317 12.95 -22.17 14.43
C ARG A 317 11.45 -21.95 14.21
N ASP A 318 10.81 -21.23 15.13
CA ASP A 318 9.36 -20.99 15.09
C ASP A 318 8.96 -20.09 13.91
N GLU A 319 9.83 -19.14 13.55
CA GLU A 319 9.67 -18.28 12.38
C GLU A 319 9.68 -19.13 11.09
N ILE A 320 10.65 -20.05 10.97
CA ILE A 320 10.79 -20.97 9.84
C ILE A 320 9.62 -21.94 9.78
N GLU A 321 9.24 -22.55 10.90
CA GLU A 321 8.11 -23.48 10.98
C GLU A 321 6.83 -22.78 10.54
N GLY A 322 6.57 -21.57 11.03
CA GLY A 322 5.46 -20.74 10.61
C GLY A 322 5.45 -20.50 9.11
N ALA A 323 6.58 -20.07 8.53
CA ALA A 323 6.72 -19.84 7.10
C ALA A 323 6.47 -21.13 6.28
N LEU A 324 7.02 -22.26 6.71
CA LEU A 324 6.83 -23.56 6.06
C LEU A 324 5.37 -24.02 6.12
N ILE A 325 4.69 -23.84 7.25
CA ILE A 325 3.25 -24.14 7.39
C ILE A 325 2.43 -23.29 6.42
N GLN A 326 2.72 -21.99 6.32
CA GLN A 326 1.99 -21.12 5.38
C GLN A 326 2.24 -21.52 3.92
N ASN A 327 3.49 -21.78 3.55
CA ASN A 327 3.84 -22.21 2.19
C ASN A 327 3.15 -23.53 1.82
N GLU A 328 3.13 -24.49 2.75
CA GLU A 328 2.44 -25.77 2.54
C GLU A 328 0.93 -25.59 2.41
N ARG A 329 0.31 -24.72 3.22
CA ARG A 329 -1.12 -24.38 3.09
C ARG A 329 -1.42 -23.74 1.74
N LEU A 330 -0.56 -22.84 1.25
CA LEU A 330 -0.71 -22.24 -0.07
C LEU A 330 -0.62 -23.30 -1.18
N ARG A 331 0.32 -24.24 -1.07
CA ARG A 331 0.45 -25.39 -1.99
C ARG A 331 -0.83 -26.23 -2.00
N LEU A 332 -1.31 -26.66 -0.84
CA LEU A 332 -2.53 -27.47 -0.70
C LEU A 332 -3.77 -26.75 -1.22
N ARG A 333 -3.88 -25.44 -0.94
CA ARG A 333 -4.95 -24.58 -1.49
C ARG A 333 -4.93 -24.59 -3.01
N GLN A 334 -3.75 -24.41 -3.61
CA GLN A 334 -3.61 -24.39 -5.06
C GLN A 334 -4.00 -25.73 -5.68
N GLU A 335 -3.51 -26.84 -5.12
CA GLU A 335 -3.86 -28.19 -5.60
C GLU A 335 -5.35 -28.47 -5.52
N TRP A 336 -5.98 -28.05 -4.41
CA TRP A 336 -7.43 -28.15 -4.26
C TRP A 336 -8.16 -27.32 -5.32
N LEU A 337 -7.77 -26.05 -5.53
CA LEU A 337 -8.36 -25.19 -6.57
C LEU A 337 -8.19 -25.77 -7.97
N ASP A 338 -7.03 -26.33 -8.28
CA ASP A 338 -6.76 -26.96 -9.57
C ASP A 338 -7.66 -28.20 -9.77
N SER A 339 -7.89 -28.98 -8.71
CA SER A 339 -8.85 -30.09 -8.75
C SER A 339 -10.30 -29.65 -9.01
N LEU A 340 -10.68 -28.44 -8.57
CA LEU A 340 -11.98 -27.85 -8.88
C LEU A 340 -12.03 -27.36 -10.33
N LYS A 341 -10.97 -26.71 -10.82
CA LYS A 341 -10.86 -26.22 -12.21
C LYS A 341 -10.98 -27.36 -13.22
N VAL A 342 -10.38 -28.53 -12.96
CA VAL A 342 -10.47 -29.71 -13.85
C VAL A 342 -11.91 -30.21 -14.03
N LYS A 343 -12.76 -30.06 -13.01
CA LYS A 343 -14.15 -30.54 -13.04
C LYS A 343 -15.13 -29.51 -13.59
N ALA A 344 -14.72 -28.27 -13.75
CA ALA A 344 -15.58 -27.15 -14.09
C ALA A 344 -15.35 -26.67 -15.53
N TYR A 345 -16.40 -26.15 -16.15
CA TYR A 345 -16.29 -25.39 -17.39
C TYR A 345 -15.89 -23.95 -17.06
N VAL A 346 -14.70 -23.51 -17.49
CA VAL A 346 -14.25 -22.13 -17.33
C VAL A 346 -13.88 -21.56 -18.70
N LYS A 347 -14.51 -20.45 -19.08
CA LYS A 347 -14.18 -19.71 -20.30
C LYS A 347 -13.99 -18.23 -19.99
N MET A 348 -12.81 -17.69 -20.28
CA MET A 348 -12.47 -16.27 -20.14
C MET A 348 -12.65 -15.56 -21.49
N PHE A 349 -12.97 -14.27 -21.47
CA PHE A 349 -13.26 -13.46 -22.66
C PHE A 349 -12.40 -12.20 -22.75
#